data_AF-A0A645JA21-F1
#
_entry.id   AF-A0A645JA21-F1
#
_cell.length_a   1.000
_cell.length_b   1.000
_cell.length_c   1.000
_cell.angle_alpha   90.00
_cell.angle_beta   90.00
_cell.angle_gamma   90.00
#
_symmetry.space_group_name_H-M   'P 1'
#
loop_
_entity.id
_entity.type
_entity.pdbx_description
1 polymer ?
#
loop_
_entity_poly.entity_id
_entity_poly.type
_entity_poly.pdbx_seq_one_letter_code
_entity_poly.pdbx_strand_id
1 'polypeptide(L)'
;MIRKGIIKDIQLLRKCLVFYNLVGGRMDIDTVTSDTLQKYRYDEIKKYLKPVLSKIDDFSYERAVLVVREYLDELLSLNDLEKQFCIDFRNGIYKPGLLFEDDEIIRRIHNHPMAIWRTRAHA
;
A
#
# COMPACT_ATOMS: atom_id res chain seq x y z
N MET A 1 -12.21 5.06 -8.83
CA MET A 1 -10.97 4.48 -9.41
C MET A 1 -11.09 2.97 -9.51
N ILE A 2 -11.36 2.28 -8.40
CA ILE A 2 -11.56 0.81 -8.36
C ILE A 2 -12.66 0.35 -9.33
N ARG A 3 -13.90 0.84 -9.16
CA ARG A 3 -15.04 0.51 -10.06
C ARG A 3 -14.86 0.93 -11.52
N LYS A 4 -13.98 1.89 -11.79
CA LYS A 4 -13.68 2.38 -13.15
C LYS A 4 -12.52 1.62 -13.80
N GLY A 5 -11.92 0.63 -13.11
CA GLY A 5 -10.82 -0.19 -13.63
C GLY A 5 -9.57 0.63 -14.01
N ILE A 6 -9.35 1.76 -13.34
CA ILE A 6 -8.24 2.67 -13.70
C ILE A 6 -6.90 2.02 -13.38
N ILE A 7 -6.84 1.28 -12.28
CA ILE A 7 -5.66 0.51 -11.88
C ILE A 7 -5.83 -0.90 -12.44
N LYS A 8 -5.01 -1.24 -13.44
CA LYS A 8 -5.03 -2.55 -14.10
C LYS A 8 -4.03 -3.52 -13.49
N ASP A 9 -2.91 -3.00 -13.00
CA ASP A 9 -1.83 -3.81 -12.44
C ASP A 9 -1.85 -3.72 -10.90
N ILE A 10 -2.59 -4.64 -10.30
CA ILE A 10 -2.71 -4.76 -8.84
C ILE A 10 -1.39 -5.26 -8.24
N GLN A 11 -0.64 -6.09 -8.96
CA GLN A 11 0.64 -6.63 -8.49
C GLN A 11 1.69 -5.53 -8.37
N LEU A 12 1.82 -4.67 -9.39
CA LEU A 12 2.73 -3.54 -9.34
C LEU A 12 2.30 -2.54 -8.26
N LEU A 13 0.99 -2.29 -8.10
CA LEU A 13 0.50 -1.44 -7.01
C LEU A 13 0.88 -2.01 -5.65
N ARG A 14 0.73 -3.31 -5.43
CA ARG A 14 1.12 -3.99 -4.19
C ARG A 14 2.62 -3.85 -3.92
N LYS A 15 3.46 -4.12 -4.92
CA LYS A 15 4.92 -3.93 -4.83
C LYS A 15 5.27 -2.49 -4.45
N CYS A 16 4.66 -1.51 -5.09
CA CYS A 16 4.82 -0.09 -4.76
C CYS A 16 4.35 0.25 -3.33
N LEU A 17 3.21 -0.30 -2.90
CA LEU A 17 2.67 -0.09 -1.56
C LEU A 17 3.66 -0.59 -0.50
N VAL A 18 4.20 -1.79 -0.68
CA VAL A 18 5.22 -2.37 0.20
C VAL A 18 6.45 -1.47 0.26
N PHE A 19 6.99 -1.08 -0.91
CA PHE A 19 8.17 -0.23 -0.98
C PHE A 19 7.97 1.10 -0.23
N TYR A 20 6.88 1.82 -0.52
CA TYR A 20 6.64 3.12 0.11
C TYR A 20 6.25 3.01 1.59
N ASN A 21 5.58 1.94 2.01
CA ASN A 21 5.33 1.71 3.44
C ASN A 21 6.65 1.46 4.20
N LEU A 22 7.59 0.71 3.61
CA LEU A 22 8.89 0.46 4.22
C LEU A 22 9.75 1.74 4.26
N VAL A 23 9.80 2.49 3.16
CA VAL A 23 10.67 3.66 3.03
C VAL A 23 10.16 4.89 3.79
N GLY A 24 8.84 5.14 3.78
CA GLY A 24 8.24 6.33 4.40
C GLY A 24 7.25 6.06 5.53
N GLY A 25 6.72 4.84 5.63
CA GLY A 25 5.71 4.45 6.62
C GLY A 25 6.30 3.88 7.92
N ARG A 26 5.56 2.96 8.55
CA ARG A 26 5.93 2.32 9.82
C ARG A 26 6.60 0.94 9.66
N MET A 27 6.85 0.50 8.43
CA MET A 27 7.43 -0.81 8.09
C MET A 27 6.64 -2.01 8.61
N ASP A 28 5.32 -1.85 8.74
CA ASP A 28 4.39 -2.80 9.35
C ASP A 28 3.40 -3.40 8.34
N ILE A 29 3.62 -3.17 7.03
CA ILE A 29 2.69 -3.59 5.97
C ILE A 29 2.38 -5.10 5.98
N ASP A 30 3.32 -5.94 6.45
CA ASP A 30 3.12 -7.38 6.59
C ASP A 30 2.16 -7.78 7.73
N THR A 31 1.81 -6.83 8.60
CA THR A 31 0.88 -7.02 9.72
C THR A 31 -0.44 -6.26 9.57
N VAL A 32 -0.54 -5.40 8.54
CA VAL A 32 -1.73 -4.59 8.30
C VAL A 32 -2.80 -5.41 7.61
N THR A 33 -3.93 -5.60 8.30
CA THR A 33 -5.14 -6.23 7.75
C THR A 33 -6.19 -5.19 7.36
N SER A 34 -7.08 -5.55 6.46
CA SER A 34 -8.23 -4.73 6.05
C SER A 34 -9.16 -4.36 7.21
N ASP A 35 -9.13 -5.12 8.31
CA ASP A 35 -9.83 -4.81 9.57
C ASP A 35 -9.44 -3.45 10.17
N THR A 36 -8.28 -2.90 9.81
CA THR A 36 -7.90 -1.54 10.20
C THR A 36 -8.92 -0.50 9.71
N LEU A 37 -9.63 -0.77 8.61
CA LEU A 37 -10.73 0.08 8.13
C LEU A 37 -11.94 0.09 9.06
N GLN A 38 -12.16 -0.95 9.87
CA GLN A 38 -13.27 -0.97 10.83
C GLN A 38 -13.15 0.10 11.91
N LYS A 39 -11.94 0.66 12.11
CA LYS A 39 -11.71 1.74 13.07
C LYS A 39 -12.38 3.05 12.67
N TYR A 40 -12.69 3.25 11.38
CA TYR A 40 -13.30 4.49 10.91
C TYR A 40 -14.81 4.46 11.06
N ARG A 41 -15.35 5.41 11.82
CA ARG A 41 -16.80 5.54 11.99
C ARG A 41 -17.46 6.09 10.73
N TYR A 42 -18.67 5.62 10.46
CA TYR A 42 -19.55 6.13 9.38
C TYR A 42 -19.61 7.66 9.35
N ASP A 43 -19.73 8.29 10.52
CA ASP A 43 -19.83 9.74 10.67
C ASP A 43 -18.57 10.49 10.23
N GLU A 44 -17.40 9.90 10.47
CA GLU A 44 -16.12 10.51 10.11
C GLU A 44 -15.91 10.45 8.61
N ILE A 45 -16.07 9.27 8.01
CA ILE A 45 -15.92 9.13 6.56
C ILE A 45 -16.97 9.99 5.83
N LYS A 46 -18.22 10.06 6.34
CA LYS A 46 -19.23 10.97 5.78
C LYS A 46 -18.81 12.44 5.88
N LYS A 47 -18.25 12.88 7.00
CA LYS A 47 -17.77 14.26 7.20
C LYS A 47 -16.66 14.62 6.21
N TYR A 48 -15.72 13.72 5.98
CA TYR A 48 -14.60 13.96 5.06
C TYR A 48 -14.98 13.79 3.59
N LEU A 49 -15.84 12.85 3.25
CA LEU A 49 -16.15 12.51 1.87
C LEU A 49 -17.27 13.39 1.28
N LYS A 50 -18.30 13.73 2.05
CA LYS A 50 -19.43 14.55 1.60
C LYS A 50 -19.05 15.89 0.95
N PRO A 51 -18.04 16.66 1.42
CA PRO A 51 -17.64 17.90 0.74
C PRO A 51 -16.90 17.66 -0.59
N VAL A 52 -16.38 16.46 -0.84
CA VAL A 52 -15.61 16.13 -2.05
C VAL A 52 -16.49 15.47 -3.13
N LEU A 53 -17.67 14.98 -2.75
CA LEU A 53 -18.62 14.37 -3.67
C LEU A 53 -19.37 15.43 -4.47
N SER A 54 -19.58 15.15 -5.76
CA SER A 54 -20.48 15.95 -6.59
C SER A 54 -21.89 15.88 -6.03
N LYS A 55 -22.63 17.00 -6.05
CA LYS A 55 -24.03 17.08 -5.56
C LYS A 55 -25.00 16.12 -6.28
N ILE A 56 -24.58 15.58 -7.42
CA ILE A 56 -25.37 14.72 -8.31
C ILE A 56 -25.09 13.22 -8.07
N ASP A 57 -24.02 12.88 -7.32
CA ASP A 57 -23.62 11.50 -7.09
C ASP A 57 -24.41 10.87 -5.93
N ASP A 58 -25.20 9.84 -6.20
CA ASP A 58 -25.82 8.99 -5.18
C ASP A 58 -24.74 8.05 -4.61
N PHE A 59 -24.07 8.49 -3.55
CA PHE A 59 -23.00 7.73 -2.90
C PHE A 59 -23.56 6.80 -1.82
N SER A 60 -23.65 5.51 -2.14
CA SER A 60 -23.96 4.47 -1.16
C SER A 60 -22.71 4.07 -0.38
N TYR A 61 -22.66 4.51 0.87
CA TYR A 61 -21.53 4.28 1.78
C TYR A 61 -21.23 2.81 2.04
N GLU A 62 -22.24 2.01 2.41
CA GLU A 62 -22.05 0.59 2.75
C GLU A 62 -21.46 -0.17 1.57
N ARG A 63 -21.97 0.09 0.37
CA ARG A 63 -21.44 -0.48 -0.88
C ARG A 63 -20.04 0.03 -1.21
N ALA A 64 -19.69 1.24 -0.83
CA ALA A 64 -18.34 1.77 -1.06
C ALA A 64 -17.33 1.14 -0.10
N VAL A 65 -17.67 1.02 1.19
CA VAL A 65 -16.82 0.37 2.19
C VAL A 65 -16.59 -1.08 1.85
N LEU A 66 -17.63 -1.81 1.42
CA LEU A 66 -17.50 -3.21 1.01
C LEU A 66 -16.50 -3.36 -0.15
N VAL A 67 -16.68 -2.58 -1.23
CA VAL A 67 -15.80 -2.63 -2.41
C VAL A 67 -14.35 -2.26 -2.06
N VAL A 68 -14.15 -1.28 -1.17
CA VAL A 68 -12.79 -0.91 -0.75
C VAL A 68 -12.16 -2.00 0.11
N ARG A 69 -12.95 -2.65 0.98
CA ARG A 69 -12.45 -3.75 1.82
C ARG A 69 -11.98 -4.92 0.98
N GLU A 70 -12.83 -5.40 0.06
CA GLU A 70 -12.49 -6.50 -0.85
C GLU A 70 -11.23 -6.17 -1.67
N TYR A 71 -11.13 -4.94 -2.16
CA TYR A 71 -9.95 -4.48 -2.88
C TYR A 71 -8.68 -4.45 -2.02
N LEU A 72 -8.78 -4.01 -0.76
CA LEU A 72 -7.65 -4.02 0.16
C LEU A 72 -7.25 -5.42 0.59
N ASP A 73 -8.21 -6.34 0.79
CA ASP A 73 -7.91 -7.74 1.10
C ASP A 73 -7.09 -8.41 -0.01
N GLU A 74 -7.46 -8.16 -1.27
CA GLU A 74 -6.69 -8.60 -2.43
C GLU A 74 -5.31 -7.92 -2.47
N LEU A 75 -5.26 -6.60 -2.26
CA LEU A 75 -4.02 -5.82 -2.34
C LEU A 75 -3.02 -6.16 -1.22
N LEU A 76 -3.49 -6.44 -0.01
CA LEU A 76 -2.66 -6.72 1.17
C LEU A 76 -2.25 -8.18 1.29
N SER A 77 -2.70 -9.04 0.37
CA SER A 77 -2.27 -10.43 0.29
C SER A 77 -0.84 -10.51 -0.26
N LEU A 78 0.15 -10.37 0.63
CA LEU A 78 1.58 -10.35 0.27
C LEU A 78 2.14 -11.75 -0.03
N ASN A 79 2.98 -11.81 -1.07
CA ASN A 79 3.73 -13.01 -1.44
C ASN A 79 4.94 -13.22 -0.51
N ASP A 80 5.49 -14.44 -0.48
CA ASP A 80 6.62 -14.78 0.39
C ASP A 80 7.88 -13.94 0.09
N LEU A 81 8.14 -13.61 -1.18
CA LEU A 81 9.23 -12.71 -1.58
C LEU A 81 9.06 -11.29 -1.03
N GLU A 82 7.82 -10.78 -1.04
CA GLU A 82 7.50 -9.44 -0.54
C GLU A 82 7.67 -9.39 0.99
N LYS A 83 7.25 -10.45 1.68
CA LYS A 83 7.49 -10.61 3.13
C LYS A 83 8.97 -10.71 3.46
N GLN A 84 9.73 -11.47 2.67
CA GLN A 84 11.18 -11.57 2.84
C GLN A 84 11.85 -10.21 2.64
N PHE A 85 11.41 -9.44 1.64
CA PHE A 85 11.89 -8.07 1.45
C PHE A 85 11.61 -7.19 2.67
N CYS A 86 10.42 -7.27 3.29
CA CYS A 86 10.12 -6.55 4.52
C CYS A 86 11.06 -6.92 5.68
N ILE A 87 11.39 -8.21 5.84
CA ILE A 87 12.29 -8.72 6.87
C ILE A 87 13.72 -8.23 6.61
N ASP A 88 14.23 -8.41 5.39
CA ASP A 88 15.57 -7.96 4.99
C ASP A 88 15.72 -6.44 5.19
N PHE A 89 14.71 -5.66 4.77
CA PHE A 89 14.72 -4.21 4.93
C PHE A 89 14.79 -3.77 6.40
N ARG A 90 14.03 -4.43 7.29
CA ARG A 90 14.07 -4.19 8.74
C ARG A 90 15.42 -4.56 9.37
N ASN A 91 16.12 -5.54 8.81
CA ASN A 91 17.47 -5.93 9.23
C ASN A 91 18.58 -5.06 8.60
N GLY A 92 18.23 -3.96 7.94
CA GLY A 92 19.19 -3.05 7.29
C GLY A 92 19.68 -3.52 5.92
N ILE A 93 19.12 -4.60 5.37
CA ILE A 93 19.50 -5.19 4.08
C ILE A 93 18.53 -4.69 3.01
N TYR A 94 18.97 -3.75 2.18
CA TYR A 94 18.16 -3.25 1.07
C TYR A 94 18.42 -4.02 -0.23
N LYS A 95 17.46 -4.85 -0.66
CA LYS A 95 17.51 -5.63 -1.91
C LYS A 95 16.25 -5.43 -2.76
N PRO A 96 16.17 -4.37 -3.59
CA PRO A 96 14.97 -4.07 -4.38
C PRO A 96 14.58 -5.17 -5.39
N GLY A 97 15.54 -6.02 -5.81
CA GLY A 97 15.26 -7.15 -6.70
C GLY A 97 14.43 -8.29 -6.09
N LEU A 98 14.20 -8.30 -4.78
CA LEU A 98 13.21 -9.21 -4.16
C LEU A 98 11.77 -8.73 -4.37
N LEU A 99 11.59 -7.43 -4.65
CA LEU A 99 10.28 -6.78 -4.74
C LEU A 99 9.88 -6.48 -6.19
N PHE A 100 10.83 -6.04 -7.01
CA PHE A 100 10.61 -5.72 -8.41
C PHE A 100 11.39 -6.67 -9.32
N GLU A 101 10.80 -7.00 -10.46
CA GLU A 101 11.42 -7.85 -11.50
C GLU A 101 11.97 -7.00 -12.66
N ASP A 102 11.51 -5.76 -12.79
CA ASP A 102 11.92 -4.84 -13.84
C ASP A 102 13.28 -4.22 -13.49
N ASP A 103 14.29 -4.52 -14.30
CA ASP A 103 15.66 -4.04 -14.15
C ASP A 103 15.77 -2.51 -14.18
N GLU A 104 14.93 -1.82 -14.95
CA GLU A 104 14.92 -0.35 -14.98
C GLU A 104 14.43 0.22 -13.64
N ILE A 105 13.35 -0.36 -13.10
CA ILE A 105 12.83 0.02 -11.78
C ILE A 105 13.90 -0.21 -10.72
N ILE A 106 14.48 -1.41 -10.68
CA ILE A 106 15.54 -1.78 -9.73
C ILE A 106 16.69 -0.79 -9.81
N ARG A 107 17.19 -0.48 -11.02
CA ARG A 107 18.30 0.46 -11.22
C ARG A 107 17.98 1.85 -10.69
N ARG A 108 16.75 2.33 -10.87
CA ARG A 108 16.32 3.66 -10.41
C ARG A 108 16.20 3.74 -8.89
N ILE A 109 15.71 2.68 -8.25
CA ILE A 109 15.51 2.66 -6.79
C ILE A 109 16.70 2.10 -6.02
N HIS A 110 17.71 1.52 -6.69
CA HIS A 110 18.90 0.94 -6.05
C HIS A 110 19.57 1.91 -5.09
N ASN A 111 19.68 3.19 -5.48
CA ASN A 111 20.28 4.23 -4.67
C ASN A 111 19.22 5.19 -4.07
N HIS A 112 18.02 4.70 -3.78
CA HIS A 112 16.95 5.54 -3.23
C HIS A 112 17.38 6.13 -1.87
N PRO A 113 17.54 7.47 -1.75
CA PRO A 113 18.17 8.08 -0.57
C PRO A 113 17.48 7.73 0.74
N MET A 114 16.15 7.73 0.74
CA MET A 114 15.35 7.40 1.93
C MET A 114 15.39 5.92 2.26
N ALA A 115 15.55 5.04 1.26
CA ALA A 115 15.66 3.60 1.52
C ALA A 115 16.99 3.31 2.21
N ILE A 116 18.08 3.86 1.66
CA ILE A 116 19.42 3.76 2.23
C ILE A 116 19.47 4.40 3.63
N TRP A 117 18.91 5.59 3.80
CA TRP A 117 18.88 6.27 5.10
C TRP A 117 18.15 5.43 6.14
N ARG A 118 16.98 4.89 5.78
CA ARG A 118 16.16 4.13 6.72
C ARG A 118 16.82 2.79 7.07
N THR A 119 17.39 2.07 6.12
CA THR A 119 18.12 0.82 6.41
C THR A 119 19.39 1.05 7.24
N ARG A 120 20.04 2.22 7.11
CA ARG A 120 21.19 2.59 7.96
C ARG A 120 20.79 3.03 9.37
N ALA A 121 19.60 3.61 9.54
CA ALA A 121 19.11 4.03 10.85
C ALA A 121 18.70 2.86 11.76
N HIS A 122 18.51 1.67 11.17
CA HIS A 122 18.12 0.44 11.88
C HIS A 122 19.25 -0.61 11.97
N ALA A 123 20.46 -0.31 11.48
CA ALA A 123 21.66 -1.14 11.59
C ALA A 123 22.52 -0.69 12.78
#